data_AF-A0A2J6XX95-F1
#
_entry.id   AF-A0A2J6XX95-F1
#
_cell.length_a   1.000
_cell.length_b   1.000
_cell.length_c   1.000
_cell.angle_alpha   90.00
_cell.angle_beta   90.00
_cell.angle_gamma   90.00
#
_symmetry.space_group_name_H-M   'P 1'
#
loop_
_entity.id
_entity.type
_entity.pdbx_description
1 polymer ?
#
loop_
_entity_poly.entity_id
_entity_poly.type
_entity_poly.pdbx_seq_one_letter_code
_entity_poly.pdbx_strand_id
1 'polypeptide(L)'
;MVRFYKMLYLFVVLFIMNISYARLEPDSLPYMSKIPFLNIPYKDKVIVLIYHQIDPKIQGPISVSPELFKSHMIYLKEMGFHPISSYAFERFLEGKGEIPENAILITFDDGYESFYKYAYPILKKFRFPAINFVIVSRIGTPGHLTWDEMKEMLRSGLITFGSHTYDSHYYALRDKWGHKSPVLITHIYYPETGYKEDDEEYKNRVRIDLQLSKILLEENLNTHIESLCFPYGAYNSEVLEIAKELGFKYFYTTINGINNVEIKEPYIVRRTPVGSYNMRITRLNLKLMRTAFYNENIWQIVRSYIESLSQKISDIFGKQEKVHPSFPPLKKTQNNKRKN
;
A
#
# COMPACT_ATOMS: atom_id res chain seq x y z
N MET A 1 38.89 7.58 -5.67
CA MET A 1 38.16 6.30 -5.63
C MET A 1 36.68 6.45 -5.24
N VAL A 2 36.32 7.02 -4.08
CA VAL A 2 34.92 7.14 -3.61
C VAL A 2 33.98 7.88 -4.58
N ARG A 3 34.46 8.95 -5.25
CA ARG A 3 33.69 9.69 -6.28
C ARG A 3 33.33 8.84 -7.50
N PHE A 4 34.19 7.91 -7.90
CA PHE A 4 33.96 7.02 -9.06
C PHE A 4 32.87 5.97 -8.74
N TYR A 5 32.92 5.39 -7.53
CA TYR A 5 31.89 4.44 -7.08
C TYR A 5 30.51 5.10 -6.88
N LYS A 6 30.45 6.35 -6.37
CA LYS A 6 29.19 7.11 -6.29
C LYS A 6 28.56 7.34 -7.66
N MET A 7 29.37 7.65 -8.68
CA MET A 7 28.90 7.93 -10.04
C MET A 7 28.48 6.66 -10.80
N LEU A 8 29.25 5.57 -10.65
CA LEU A 8 28.91 4.25 -11.22
C LEU A 8 27.63 3.68 -10.60
N TYR A 9 27.45 3.84 -9.29
CA TYR A 9 26.24 3.40 -8.60
C TYR A 9 25.01 4.21 -8.98
N LEU A 10 25.14 5.54 -9.12
CA LEU A 10 24.07 6.41 -9.61
C LEU A 10 23.64 6.01 -11.03
N PHE A 11 24.59 5.65 -11.89
CA PHE A 11 24.34 5.13 -13.22
C PHE A 11 23.60 3.79 -13.18
N VAL A 12 23.98 2.87 -12.30
CA VAL A 12 23.29 1.58 -12.11
C VAL A 12 21.86 1.75 -11.59
N VAL A 13 21.61 2.67 -10.65
CA VAL A 13 20.25 2.98 -10.17
C VAL A 13 19.40 3.58 -11.29
N LEU A 14 19.93 4.53 -12.05
CA LEU A 14 19.26 5.13 -13.21
C LEU A 14 19.01 4.10 -14.33
N PHE A 15 19.92 3.16 -14.50
CA PHE A 15 19.82 2.06 -15.47
C PHE A 15 18.77 1.03 -15.04
N ILE A 16 18.73 0.62 -13.77
CA ILE A 16 17.72 -0.30 -13.21
C ILE A 16 16.32 0.34 -13.25
N MET A 17 16.21 1.66 -13.00
CA MET A 17 14.94 2.38 -13.12
C MET A 17 14.43 2.48 -14.58
N ASN A 18 15.33 2.47 -15.57
CA ASN A 18 15.00 2.49 -16.99
C ASN A 18 14.71 1.10 -17.61
N ILE A 19 15.19 0.00 -17.02
CA ILE A 19 14.87 -1.38 -17.48
C ILE A 19 13.48 -1.81 -16.95
N SER A 20 12.46 -0.97 -17.16
CA SER A 20 11.06 -1.34 -16.90
C SER A 20 10.40 -2.14 -18.05
N TYR A 21 11.17 -2.66 -19.02
CA TYR A 21 10.59 -3.37 -20.17
C TYR A 21 11.24 -4.69 -20.61
N ALA A 22 12.41 -5.07 -20.10
CA ALA A 22 13.03 -6.34 -20.53
C ALA A 22 12.71 -7.48 -19.55
N ARG A 23 12.06 -8.53 -20.08
CA ARG A 23 11.81 -9.81 -19.41
C ARG A 23 13.11 -10.34 -18.81
N LEU A 24 13.19 -10.40 -17.50
CA LEU A 24 14.12 -11.25 -16.78
C LEU A 24 13.28 -12.23 -15.94
N GLU A 25 13.48 -13.53 -16.20
CA GLU A 25 12.95 -14.63 -15.40
C GLU A 25 13.79 -14.79 -14.12
N PRO A 26 13.17 -14.93 -12.93
CA PRO A 26 13.93 -15.25 -11.73
C PRO A 26 13.29 -16.43 -10.98
N ASP A 27 13.57 -17.64 -11.42
CA ASP A 27 13.45 -18.86 -10.60
C ASP A 27 14.85 -19.33 -10.21
N SER A 28 15.49 -18.60 -9.28
CA SER A 28 16.54 -19.12 -8.38
C SER A 28 17.01 -18.00 -7.42
N LEU A 29 16.53 -17.99 -6.18
CA LEU A 29 17.15 -17.22 -5.09
C LEU A 29 18.32 -18.03 -4.52
N PRO A 30 19.57 -17.59 -4.74
CA PRO A 30 20.38 -17.16 -3.59
C PRO A 30 21.13 -15.82 -3.80
N TYR A 31 21.01 -15.15 -4.96
CA TYR A 31 21.86 -14.00 -5.30
C TYR A 31 21.21 -12.61 -5.21
N MET A 32 19.93 -12.51 -4.82
CA MET A 32 19.27 -11.19 -4.63
C MET A 32 19.70 -10.46 -3.34
N SER A 33 20.55 -11.05 -2.50
CA SER A 33 21.10 -10.43 -1.28
C SER A 33 22.10 -9.29 -1.53
N LYS A 34 22.40 -8.94 -2.80
CA LYS A 34 23.46 -7.97 -3.16
C LYS A 34 23.00 -6.70 -3.88
N ILE A 35 21.72 -6.56 -4.23
CA ILE A 35 21.18 -5.23 -4.54
C ILE A 35 20.88 -4.57 -3.19
N PRO A 36 21.42 -3.39 -2.87
CA PRO A 36 21.01 -2.70 -1.66
C PRO A 36 19.51 -2.40 -1.80
N PHE A 37 18.68 -3.21 -1.16
CA PHE A 37 17.29 -2.87 -0.99
C PHE A 37 17.28 -1.55 -0.23
N LEU A 38 16.73 -0.52 -0.88
CA LEU A 38 16.68 0.80 -0.30
C LEU A 38 15.84 0.69 0.97
N ASN A 39 16.41 1.07 2.12
CA ASN A 39 15.56 1.44 3.25
C ASN A 39 14.79 2.67 2.79
N ILE A 40 13.46 2.65 2.85
CA ILE A 40 12.59 3.75 2.38
C ILE A 40 12.03 4.44 3.62
N PRO A 41 12.86 5.16 4.42
CA PRO A 41 12.36 5.77 5.64
C PRO A 41 11.40 6.90 5.30
N TYR A 42 10.16 6.77 5.72
CA TYR A 42 9.24 7.90 5.86
C TYR A 42 8.60 7.88 7.25
N LYS A 43 8.29 9.06 7.75
CA LYS A 43 7.65 9.28 9.04
C LYS A 43 6.40 10.14 8.87
N ASP A 44 5.51 10.11 9.85
CA ASP A 44 4.29 10.94 9.89
C ASP A 44 3.43 10.80 8.62
N LYS A 45 3.52 9.63 7.99
CA LYS A 45 2.92 9.30 6.69
C LYS A 45 2.59 7.81 6.67
N VAL A 46 1.53 7.42 5.95
CA VAL A 46 1.08 6.02 5.82
C VAL A 46 0.85 5.66 4.36
N ILE A 47 1.47 4.58 3.91
CA ILE A 47 1.14 3.95 2.61
C ILE A 47 0.02 2.93 2.83
N VAL A 48 -1.06 3.05 2.06
CA VAL A 48 -2.20 2.12 2.13
C VAL A 48 -2.14 1.19 0.92
N LEU A 49 -2.10 -0.12 1.14
CA LEU A 49 -1.92 -1.14 0.11
C LEU A 49 -3.25 -1.78 -0.27
N ILE A 50 -3.51 -1.94 -1.57
CA ILE A 50 -4.72 -2.62 -2.07
C ILE A 50 -4.40 -4.03 -2.54
N TYR A 51 -5.09 -5.01 -1.97
CA TYR A 51 -5.25 -6.37 -2.48
C TYR A 51 -6.73 -6.64 -2.76
N HIS A 52 -7.02 -7.67 -3.56
CA HIS A 52 -8.39 -8.14 -3.79
C HIS A 52 -8.45 -9.64 -3.51
N GLN A 53 -8.12 -10.44 -4.52
CA GLN A 53 -8.22 -11.89 -4.44
C GLN A 53 -6.84 -12.52 -4.19
N ILE A 54 -6.75 -13.35 -3.14
CA ILE A 54 -5.59 -14.21 -2.89
C ILE A 54 -5.97 -15.65 -3.21
N ASP A 55 -5.53 -16.21 -4.32
CA ASP A 55 -6.01 -17.50 -4.83
C ASP A 55 -4.89 -18.28 -5.52
N PRO A 56 -4.75 -19.61 -5.29
CA PRO A 56 -3.77 -20.44 -5.99
C PRO A 56 -3.91 -20.41 -7.52
N LYS A 57 -5.13 -20.23 -8.03
CA LYS A 57 -5.39 -20.04 -9.46
C LYS A 57 -5.47 -18.54 -9.76
N ILE A 58 -4.84 -18.10 -10.83
CA ILE A 58 -4.97 -16.71 -11.28
C ILE A 58 -6.36 -16.54 -11.88
N GLN A 59 -7.24 -15.87 -11.13
CA GLN A 59 -8.63 -15.64 -11.53
C GLN A 59 -8.79 -14.36 -12.38
N GLY A 60 -7.75 -13.53 -12.43
CA GLY A 60 -7.75 -12.27 -13.16
C GLY A 60 -6.57 -11.36 -12.82
N PRO A 61 -6.53 -10.13 -13.35
CA PRO A 61 -5.41 -9.21 -13.20
C PRO A 61 -5.16 -8.76 -11.76
N ILE A 62 -6.19 -8.81 -10.91
CA ILE A 62 -6.17 -8.41 -9.50
C ILE A 62 -6.02 -9.60 -8.52
N SER A 63 -5.69 -10.79 -9.05
CA SER A 63 -5.45 -12.01 -8.27
C SER A 63 -3.97 -12.11 -7.88
N VAL A 64 -3.65 -12.55 -6.67
CA VAL A 64 -2.28 -12.83 -6.21
C VAL A 64 -2.24 -14.25 -5.64
N SER A 65 -1.19 -15.02 -5.94
CA SER A 65 -1.08 -16.36 -5.33
C SER A 65 -0.72 -16.27 -3.84
N PRO A 66 -1.11 -17.26 -3.01
CA PRO A 66 -0.73 -17.29 -1.60
C PRO A 66 0.80 -17.20 -1.38
N GLU A 67 1.60 -17.81 -2.25
CA GLU A 67 3.06 -17.80 -2.20
C GLU A 67 3.62 -16.41 -2.48
N LEU A 68 3.06 -15.71 -3.47
CA LEU A 68 3.46 -14.35 -3.81
C LEU A 68 3.06 -13.38 -2.70
N PHE A 69 1.84 -13.51 -2.18
CA PHE A 69 1.37 -12.72 -1.04
C PHE A 69 2.24 -12.94 0.20
N LYS A 70 2.59 -14.20 0.52
CA LYS A 70 3.52 -14.53 1.60
C LYS A 70 4.88 -13.85 1.39
N SER A 71 5.39 -13.86 0.16
CA SER A 71 6.65 -13.21 -0.19
C SER A 71 6.58 -11.69 0.01
N HIS A 72 5.43 -11.06 -0.28
CA HIS A 72 5.20 -9.65 0.08
C HIS A 72 5.30 -9.42 1.59
N MET A 73 4.66 -10.25 2.40
CA MET A 73 4.66 -10.07 3.87
C MET A 73 6.06 -10.25 4.46
N ILE A 74 6.82 -11.23 3.98
CA ILE A 74 8.24 -11.42 4.34
C ILE A 74 9.03 -10.16 4.00
N TYR A 75 8.90 -9.69 2.76
CA TYR A 75 9.61 -8.51 2.28
C TYR A 75 9.28 -7.26 3.10
N LEU A 76 8.00 -7.00 3.38
CA LEU A 76 7.58 -5.86 4.19
C LEU A 76 8.20 -5.91 5.59
N LYS A 77 8.22 -7.09 6.22
CA LYS A 77 8.86 -7.30 7.53
C LYS A 77 10.37 -7.06 7.47
N GLU A 78 11.05 -7.69 6.53
CA GLU A 78 12.52 -7.61 6.41
C GLU A 78 13.00 -6.19 6.08
N MET A 79 12.19 -5.41 5.36
CA MET A 79 12.50 -4.02 5.02
C MET A 79 12.03 -3.01 6.07
N GLY A 80 11.53 -3.46 7.22
CA GLY A 80 11.16 -2.58 8.32
C GLY A 80 9.91 -1.74 8.08
N PHE A 81 8.96 -2.24 7.28
CA PHE A 81 7.61 -1.68 7.25
C PHE A 81 6.80 -2.16 8.45
N HIS A 82 5.92 -1.30 8.94
CA HIS A 82 5.11 -1.56 10.12
C HIS A 82 3.62 -1.53 9.75
N PRO A 83 3.01 -2.70 9.48
CA PRO A 83 1.56 -2.80 9.34
C PRO A 83 0.83 -2.32 10.58
N ILE A 84 -0.06 -1.34 10.42
CA ILE A 84 -0.90 -0.76 11.47
C ILE A 84 -2.37 -1.13 11.27
N SER A 85 -3.14 -1.16 12.34
CA SER A 85 -4.59 -1.39 12.27
C SER A 85 -5.31 -0.19 11.65
N SER A 86 -6.52 -0.42 11.12
CA SER A 86 -7.37 0.69 10.66
C SER A 86 -7.62 1.68 11.79
N TYR A 87 -7.87 1.21 13.02
CA TYR A 87 -8.01 2.08 14.19
C TYR A 87 -6.78 2.99 14.40
N ALA A 88 -5.55 2.46 14.38
CA ALA A 88 -4.36 3.28 14.55
C ALA A 88 -4.20 4.30 13.41
N PHE A 89 -4.52 3.90 12.18
CA PHE A 89 -4.51 4.79 11.02
C PHE A 89 -5.55 5.91 11.14
N GLU A 90 -6.78 5.58 11.51
CA GLU A 90 -7.90 6.50 11.71
C GLU A 90 -7.57 7.53 12.81
N ARG A 91 -7.02 7.08 13.94
CA ARG A 91 -6.53 7.93 15.04
C ARG A 91 -5.41 8.87 14.61
N PHE A 92 -4.51 8.40 13.75
CA PHE A 92 -3.47 9.22 13.16
C PHE A 92 -4.05 10.31 12.25
N LEU A 93 -5.00 9.98 11.38
CA LEU A 93 -5.66 10.97 10.51
C LEU A 93 -6.41 12.05 11.29
N GLU A 94 -6.94 11.70 12.47
CA GLU A 94 -7.55 12.66 13.40
C GLU A 94 -6.54 13.56 14.14
N GLY A 95 -5.23 13.33 13.97
CA GLY A 95 -4.18 14.01 14.73
C GLY A 95 -4.11 13.60 16.20
N LYS A 96 -4.63 12.42 16.55
CA LYS A 96 -4.77 11.97 17.95
C LYS A 96 -4.12 10.60 18.21
N GLY A 97 -3.14 10.21 17.41
CA GLY A 97 -2.38 8.98 17.55
C GLY A 97 -1.05 9.07 16.83
N GLU A 98 -0.03 8.45 17.39
CA GLU A 98 1.28 8.31 16.77
C GLU A 98 1.34 7.03 15.93
N ILE A 99 2.16 7.05 14.89
CA ILE A 99 2.42 5.90 14.01
C ILE A 99 3.93 5.63 13.97
N PRO A 100 4.34 4.37 13.80
CA PRO A 100 5.75 4.05 13.57
C PRO A 100 6.24 4.62 12.24
N GLU A 101 7.55 4.77 12.10
CA GLU A 101 8.16 4.99 10.78
C GLU A 101 7.78 3.85 9.83
N ASN A 102 7.69 4.14 8.53
CA ASN A 102 7.32 3.17 7.49
C ASN A 102 5.97 2.47 7.76
N ALA A 103 5.04 3.19 8.39
CA ALA A 103 3.71 2.68 8.65
C ALA A 103 2.97 2.36 7.36
N ILE A 104 2.36 1.18 7.31
CA ILE A 104 1.50 0.76 6.20
C ILE A 104 0.16 0.25 6.71
N LEU A 105 -0.89 0.49 5.93
CA LEU A 105 -2.19 -0.16 6.14
C LEU A 105 -2.42 -1.15 5.01
N ILE A 106 -2.72 -2.40 5.34
CA ILE A 106 -3.03 -3.44 4.37
C ILE A 106 -4.55 -3.49 4.21
N THR A 107 -5.04 -3.32 2.98
CA THR A 107 -6.47 -3.35 2.65
C THR A 107 -6.78 -4.45 1.64
N PHE A 108 -7.97 -5.04 1.79
CA PHE A 108 -8.55 -5.99 0.86
C PHE A 108 -9.93 -5.51 0.44
N ASP A 109 -10.27 -5.64 -0.84
CA ASP A 109 -11.58 -5.27 -1.38
C ASP A 109 -12.38 -6.54 -1.77
N ASP A 110 -13.68 -6.35 -2.04
CA ASP A 110 -14.70 -7.30 -2.51
C ASP A 110 -15.18 -8.39 -1.53
N GLY A 111 -14.45 -8.71 -0.46
CA GLY A 111 -14.87 -9.71 0.52
C GLY A 111 -14.85 -11.15 -0.01
N TYR A 112 -13.86 -11.52 -0.84
CA TYR A 112 -13.68 -12.90 -1.30
C TYR A 112 -13.38 -13.88 -0.17
N GLU A 113 -13.95 -15.09 -0.24
CA GLU A 113 -13.68 -16.21 0.69
C GLU A 113 -12.19 -16.58 0.69
N SER A 114 -11.51 -16.35 -0.42
CA SER A 114 -10.08 -16.62 -0.59
C SER A 114 -9.21 -15.80 0.37
N PHE A 115 -9.69 -14.64 0.83
CA PHE A 115 -9.06 -13.88 1.90
C PHE A 115 -8.99 -14.70 3.20
N TYR A 116 -10.11 -15.29 3.62
CA TYR A 116 -10.15 -16.12 4.83
C TYR A 116 -9.31 -17.39 4.67
N LYS A 117 -9.39 -18.06 3.52
CA LYS A 117 -8.67 -19.32 3.27
C LYS A 117 -7.15 -19.15 3.19
N TYR A 118 -6.67 -18.07 2.57
CA TYR A 118 -5.26 -17.95 2.20
C TYR A 118 -4.56 -16.73 2.79
N ALA A 119 -5.18 -15.55 2.75
CA ALA A 119 -4.55 -14.32 3.24
C ALA A 119 -4.50 -14.26 4.77
N TYR A 120 -5.63 -14.54 5.43
CA TYR A 120 -5.77 -14.46 6.89
C TYR A 120 -4.77 -15.35 7.65
N PRO A 121 -4.55 -16.63 7.30
CA PRO A 121 -3.55 -17.47 7.98
C PRO A 121 -2.12 -16.94 7.84
N ILE A 122 -1.80 -16.30 6.71
CA ILE A 122 -0.50 -15.66 6.50
C ILE A 122 -0.38 -14.43 7.40
N LEU A 123 -1.34 -13.51 7.34
CA LEU A 123 -1.36 -12.30 8.18
C LEU A 123 -1.28 -12.66 9.67
N LYS A 124 -2.01 -13.69 10.11
CA LYS A 124 -1.99 -14.20 11.49
C LYS A 124 -0.60 -14.66 11.94
N LYS A 125 0.17 -15.33 11.08
CA LYS A 125 1.56 -15.74 11.37
C LYS A 125 2.50 -14.55 11.57
N PHE A 126 2.28 -13.46 10.82
CA PHE A 126 3.07 -12.24 10.94
C PHE A 126 2.55 -11.28 12.01
N ARG A 127 1.33 -11.50 12.53
CA ARG A 127 0.56 -10.54 13.33
C ARG A 127 0.40 -9.20 12.61
N PHE A 128 0.16 -9.25 11.30
CA PHE A 128 -0.06 -8.07 10.48
C PHE A 128 -1.55 -7.72 10.44
N PRO A 129 -1.97 -6.57 10.99
CA PRO A 129 -3.35 -6.14 10.89
C PRO A 129 -3.73 -5.76 9.45
N ALA A 130 -5.01 -5.89 9.15
CA ALA A 130 -5.59 -5.47 7.87
C ALA A 130 -7.07 -5.09 8.03
N ILE A 131 -7.60 -4.35 7.06
CA ILE A 131 -9.04 -4.10 6.90
C ILE A 131 -9.55 -4.71 5.60
N ASN A 132 -10.72 -5.34 5.63
CA ASN A 132 -11.37 -5.91 4.45
C ASN A 132 -12.70 -5.18 4.16
N PHE A 133 -12.84 -4.64 2.96
CA PHE A 133 -14.05 -3.98 2.48
C PHE A 133 -14.92 -4.98 1.74
N VAL A 134 -16.14 -5.19 2.25
CA VAL A 134 -17.03 -6.25 1.78
C VAL A 134 -18.25 -5.68 1.05
N ILE A 135 -18.62 -6.31 -0.06
CA ILE A 135 -19.88 -6.02 -0.75
C ILE A 135 -20.97 -6.78 0.01
N VAL A 136 -21.82 -6.07 0.74
CA VAL A 136 -22.65 -6.69 1.79
C VAL A 136 -23.66 -7.69 1.23
N SER A 137 -24.23 -7.43 0.05
CA SER A 137 -25.15 -8.34 -0.64
C SER A 137 -24.51 -9.67 -1.06
N ARG A 138 -23.17 -9.75 -1.10
CA ARG A 138 -22.45 -10.97 -1.49
C ARG A 138 -22.04 -11.84 -0.31
N ILE A 139 -22.15 -11.35 0.92
CA ILE A 139 -21.75 -12.12 2.11
C ILE A 139 -22.59 -13.40 2.18
N GLY A 140 -21.91 -14.54 2.35
CA GLY A 140 -22.53 -15.88 2.36
C GLY A 140 -22.87 -16.46 0.99
N THR A 141 -22.67 -15.71 -0.11
CA THR A 141 -22.79 -16.25 -1.47
C THR A 141 -21.53 -17.04 -1.86
N PRO A 142 -21.60 -17.97 -2.84
CA PRO A 142 -20.43 -18.73 -3.28
C PRO A 142 -19.23 -17.84 -3.63
N GLY A 143 -18.06 -18.17 -3.06
CA GLY A 143 -16.80 -17.46 -3.30
C GLY A 143 -16.59 -16.19 -2.47
N HIS A 144 -17.53 -15.82 -1.59
CA HIS A 144 -17.43 -14.66 -0.70
C HIS A 144 -17.46 -15.09 0.77
N LEU A 145 -16.95 -14.21 1.64
CA LEU A 145 -16.91 -14.43 3.08
C LEU A 145 -18.31 -14.65 3.64
N THR A 146 -18.39 -15.48 4.67
CA THR A 146 -19.59 -15.62 5.52
C THR A 146 -19.50 -14.69 6.74
N TRP A 147 -20.66 -14.41 7.35
CA TRP A 147 -20.70 -13.65 8.61
C TRP A 147 -19.88 -14.30 9.73
N ASP A 148 -19.86 -15.64 9.81
CA ASP A 148 -19.14 -16.36 10.86
C ASP A 148 -17.62 -16.29 10.68
N GLU A 149 -17.12 -16.40 9.45
CA GLU A 149 -15.71 -16.17 9.13
C GLU A 149 -15.28 -14.74 9.48
N MET A 150 -16.13 -13.76 9.16
CA MET A 150 -15.88 -12.36 9.52
C MET A 150 -15.83 -12.16 11.04
N LYS A 151 -16.78 -12.74 11.79
CA LYS A 151 -16.79 -12.71 13.27
C LYS A 151 -15.57 -13.40 13.88
N GLU A 152 -15.11 -14.52 13.30
CA GLU A 152 -13.87 -15.17 13.74
C GLU A 152 -12.66 -14.25 13.56
N MET A 153 -12.50 -13.69 12.37
CA MET A 153 -11.38 -12.80 12.05
C MET A 153 -11.41 -11.53 12.91
N LEU A 154 -12.59 -10.95 13.15
CA LEU A 154 -12.77 -9.81 14.04
C LEU A 154 -12.37 -10.14 15.48
N ARG A 155 -12.81 -11.29 16.03
CA ARG A 155 -12.45 -11.76 17.38
C ARG A 155 -10.96 -11.99 17.57
N SER A 156 -10.21 -12.21 16.48
CA SER A 156 -8.75 -12.33 16.55
C SER A 156 -8.04 -11.02 16.87
N GLY A 157 -8.73 -9.88 16.77
CA GLY A 157 -8.18 -8.53 16.95
C GLY A 157 -7.26 -8.06 15.81
N LEU A 158 -7.10 -8.88 14.77
CA LEU A 158 -6.18 -8.61 13.66
C LEU A 158 -6.86 -7.98 12.45
N ILE A 159 -8.10 -8.40 12.16
CA ILE A 159 -8.82 -8.00 10.96
C ILE A 159 -10.03 -7.16 11.35
N THR A 160 -10.19 -6.01 10.71
CA THR A 160 -11.39 -5.19 10.76
C THR A 160 -12.12 -5.22 9.42
N PHE A 161 -13.36 -4.74 9.40
CA PHE A 161 -14.20 -4.72 8.21
C PHE A 161 -14.74 -3.31 7.94
N GLY A 162 -14.90 -2.99 6.67
CA GLY A 162 -15.53 -1.75 6.21
C GLY A 162 -16.55 -2.04 5.11
N SER A 163 -17.36 -1.04 4.77
CA SER A 163 -18.34 -1.17 3.69
C SER A 163 -17.67 -1.05 2.33
N HIS A 164 -18.03 -1.95 1.41
CA HIS A 164 -17.82 -1.78 -0.03
C HIS A 164 -19.15 -1.64 -0.76
N THR A 165 -20.09 -0.90 -0.17
CA THR A 165 -21.50 -0.76 -0.58
C THR A 165 -22.34 -2.01 -0.30
N TYR A 166 -23.67 -1.88 -0.40
CA TYR A 166 -24.56 -3.03 -0.28
C TYR A 166 -24.55 -3.83 -1.58
N ASP A 167 -24.94 -3.22 -2.69
CA ASP A 167 -24.99 -3.85 -4.01
C ASP A 167 -24.59 -2.88 -5.13
N SER A 168 -23.84 -1.81 -4.84
CA SER A 168 -23.47 -0.80 -5.84
C SER A 168 -22.11 -1.07 -6.51
N HIS A 169 -21.65 -2.32 -6.52
CA HIS A 169 -20.38 -2.73 -7.14
C HIS A 169 -20.56 -3.27 -8.57
N TYR A 170 -21.16 -2.47 -9.44
CA TYR A 170 -21.30 -2.76 -10.87
C TYR A 170 -21.39 -1.49 -11.72
N TYR A 171 -21.35 -1.67 -13.04
CA TYR A 171 -21.54 -0.61 -14.02
C TYR A 171 -22.97 -0.61 -14.56
N ALA A 172 -23.62 0.55 -14.54
CA ALA A 172 -24.94 0.75 -15.11
C ALA A 172 -24.85 1.61 -16.39
N LEU A 173 -25.87 1.52 -17.25
CA LEU A 173 -26.03 2.45 -18.35
C LEU A 173 -26.36 3.84 -17.80
N ARG A 174 -25.72 4.88 -18.33
CA ARG A 174 -25.98 6.28 -17.92
C ARG A 174 -26.80 7.07 -18.94
N ASP A 175 -26.96 6.50 -20.13
CA ASP A 175 -27.61 7.12 -21.27
C ASP A 175 -28.04 6.10 -22.35
N LYS A 176 -28.84 6.60 -23.31
CA LYS A 176 -29.40 5.83 -24.44
C LYS A 176 -28.37 5.38 -25.47
N TRP A 177 -27.13 5.87 -25.41
CA TRP A 177 -26.07 5.52 -26.36
C TRP A 177 -25.22 4.34 -25.92
N GLY A 178 -25.53 3.76 -24.74
CA GLY A 178 -24.86 2.56 -24.25
C GLY A 178 -23.66 2.85 -23.37
N HIS A 179 -23.38 4.12 -23.01
CA HIS A 179 -22.25 4.41 -22.13
C HIS A 179 -22.51 3.88 -20.71
N LYS A 180 -21.48 3.27 -20.14
CA LYS A 180 -21.52 2.70 -18.79
C LYS A 180 -20.68 3.49 -17.81
N SER A 181 -21.10 3.54 -16.56
CA SER A 181 -20.39 4.19 -15.46
C SER A 181 -20.71 3.46 -14.15
N PRO A 182 -19.83 3.52 -13.12
CA PRO A 182 -20.11 2.90 -11.83
C PRO A 182 -21.45 3.38 -11.27
N VAL A 183 -22.29 2.44 -10.84
CA VAL A 183 -23.69 2.73 -10.47
C VAL A 183 -23.81 3.68 -9.28
N LEU A 184 -22.82 3.68 -8.38
CA LEU A 184 -22.81 4.55 -7.21
C LEU A 184 -22.79 6.04 -7.57
N ILE A 185 -22.16 6.42 -8.68
CA ILE A 185 -21.99 7.84 -9.09
C ILE A 185 -22.85 8.23 -10.30
N THR A 186 -23.81 7.40 -10.67
CA THR A 186 -24.47 7.47 -11.98
C THR A 186 -25.97 7.40 -11.82
N HIS A 187 -26.70 8.29 -12.50
CA HIS A 187 -28.14 8.15 -12.74
C HIS A 187 -28.37 7.03 -13.74
N ILE A 188 -29.09 5.98 -13.33
CA ILE A 188 -29.30 4.80 -14.16
C ILE A 188 -30.26 5.14 -15.30
N TYR A 189 -29.89 4.72 -16.50
CA TYR A 189 -30.74 4.69 -17.67
C TYR A 189 -31.25 3.27 -17.92
N TYR A 190 -32.58 3.12 -18.00
CA TYR A 190 -33.27 1.86 -18.23
C TYR A 190 -33.68 1.77 -19.72
N PRO A 191 -32.96 0.99 -20.55
CA PRO A 191 -33.17 0.98 -21.99
C PRO A 191 -34.53 0.41 -22.40
N GLU A 192 -35.09 -0.52 -21.61
CA GLU A 192 -36.38 -1.16 -21.91
C GLU A 192 -37.55 -0.17 -21.88
N THR A 193 -37.47 0.86 -21.03
CA THR A 193 -38.52 1.87 -20.86
C THR A 193 -38.13 3.24 -21.40
N GLY A 194 -36.86 3.44 -21.73
CA GLY A 194 -36.29 4.76 -22.03
C GLY A 194 -36.19 5.70 -20.81
N TYR A 195 -36.45 5.17 -19.61
CA TYR A 195 -36.45 5.93 -18.37
C TYR A 195 -35.04 6.25 -17.88
N LYS A 196 -34.85 7.41 -17.25
CA LYS A 196 -33.60 7.75 -16.56
C LYS A 196 -33.95 8.25 -15.17
N GLU A 197 -33.23 7.77 -14.16
CA GLU A 197 -33.38 8.25 -12.79
C GLU A 197 -33.21 9.76 -12.72
N ASP A 198 -34.12 10.40 -12.00
CA ASP A 198 -33.95 11.79 -11.61
C ASP A 198 -33.00 11.92 -10.39
N ASP A 199 -32.77 13.16 -9.97
CA ASP A 199 -31.87 13.49 -8.86
C ASP A 199 -32.35 12.90 -7.52
N GLU A 200 -33.65 12.82 -7.29
CA GLU A 200 -34.22 12.34 -6.03
C GLU A 200 -34.11 10.81 -5.95
N GLU A 201 -34.47 10.11 -7.03
CA GLU A 201 -34.32 8.67 -7.14
C GLU A 201 -32.87 8.21 -7.03
N TYR A 202 -31.95 8.90 -7.72
CA TYR A 202 -30.51 8.64 -7.62
C TYR A 202 -30.03 8.76 -6.17
N LYS A 203 -30.34 9.89 -5.51
CA LYS A 203 -29.93 10.14 -4.12
C LYS A 203 -30.56 9.13 -3.16
N ASN A 204 -31.82 8.76 -3.36
CA ASN A 204 -32.51 7.76 -2.54
C ASN A 204 -31.88 6.37 -2.71
N ARG A 205 -31.59 5.94 -3.94
CA ARG A 205 -30.89 4.67 -4.20
C ARG A 205 -29.53 4.62 -3.54
N VAL A 206 -28.71 5.67 -3.70
CA VAL A 206 -27.39 5.76 -3.06
C VAL A 206 -27.50 5.72 -1.54
N ARG A 207 -28.42 6.50 -0.96
CA ARG A 207 -28.63 6.54 0.49
C ARG A 207 -29.06 5.18 1.04
N ILE A 208 -30.04 4.54 0.40
CA ILE A 208 -30.54 3.21 0.82
C ILE A 208 -29.41 2.17 0.76
N ASP A 209 -28.65 2.12 -0.33
CA ASP A 209 -27.54 1.18 -0.48
C ASP A 209 -26.49 1.35 0.64
N LEU A 210 -25.99 2.57 0.81
CA LEU A 210 -24.96 2.86 1.82
C LEU A 210 -25.49 2.62 3.24
N GLN A 211 -26.73 3.00 3.53
CA GLN A 211 -27.35 2.81 4.84
C GLN A 211 -27.55 1.32 5.16
N LEU A 212 -28.08 0.53 4.20
CA LEU A 212 -28.24 -0.91 4.37
C LEU A 212 -26.89 -1.59 4.60
N SER A 213 -25.86 -1.20 3.85
CA SER A 213 -24.51 -1.75 4.03
C SER A 213 -23.98 -1.52 5.44
N LYS A 214 -24.19 -0.32 5.98
CA LYS A 214 -23.74 0.07 7.32
C LYS A 214 -24.50 -0.69 8.39
N ILE A 215 -25.84 -0.63 8.36
CA ILE A 215 -26.71 -1.27 9.37
C ILE A 215 -26.41 -2.77 9.46
N LEU A 216 -26.39 -3.47 8.33
CA LEU A 216 -26.18 -4.91 8.32
C LEU A 216 -24.80 -5.30 8.85
N LEU A 217 -23.74 -4.54 8.51
CA LEU A 217 -22.41 -4.78 9.05
C LEU A 217 -22.36 -4.51 10.56
N GLU A 218 -22.93 -3.39 11.01
CA GLU A 218 -22.92 -3.01 12.43
C GLU A 218 -23.69 -4.01 13.30
N GLU A 219 -24.88 -4.44 12.87
CA GLU A 219 -25.71 -5.41 13.57
C GLU A 219 -25.06 -6.80 13.61
N ASN A 220 -24.51 -7.28 12.48
CA ASN A 220 -23.96 -8.63 12.44
C ASN A 220 -22.58 -8.73 13.10
N LEU A 221 -21.77 -7.68 13.06
CA LEU A 221 -20.42 -7.70 13.63
C LEU A 221 -20.34 -7.08 15.03
N ASN A 222 -21.41 -6.41 15.48
CA ASN A 222 -21.47 -5.70 16.75
C ASN A 222 -20.29 -4.71 16.91
N THR A 223 -20.03 -3.92 15.88
CA THR A 223 -18.99 -2.89 15.82
C THR A 223 -19.48 -1.70 15.02
N HIS A 224 -18.91 -0.51 15.24
CA HIS A 224 -19.18 0.66 14.39
C HIS A 224 -18.45 0.55 13.05
N ILE A 225 -19.10 1.01 11.99
CA ILE A 225 -18.56 1.00 10.63
C ILE A 225 -18.46 2.45 10.12
N GLU A 226 -17.27 3.03 10.22
CA GLU A 226 -17.01 4.41 9.78
C GLU A 226 -16.23 4.48 8.46
N SER A 227 -15.78 3.32 7.97
CA SER A 227 -14.90 3.17 6.80
C SER A 227 -15.68 2.67 5.58
N LEU A 228 -15.68 3.47 4.51
CA LEU A 228 -16.32 3.19 3.21
C LEU A 228 -15.26 3.15 2.12
N CYS A 229 -15.18 2.04 1.40
CA CYS A 229 -14.38 1.93 0.18
C CYS A 229 -15.28 2.09 -1.03
N PHE A 230 -14.96 3.04 -1.90
CA PHE A 230 -15.76 3.28 -3.11
C PHE A 230 -15.46 2.21 -4.17
N PRO A 231 -16.47 1.52 -4.72
CA PRO A 231 -16.31 0.64 -5.88
C PRO A 231 -15.55 1.36 -7.00
N TYR A 232 -14.51 0.70 -7.51
CA TYR A 232 -13.61 1.24 -8.54
C TYR A 232 -12.85 2.54 -8.14
N GLY A 233 -12.96 2.98 -6.88
CA GLY A 233 -12.51 4.28 -6.41
C GLY A 233 -13.35 5.46 -6.89
N ALA A 234 -14.56 5.22 -7.41
CA ALA A 234 -15.40 6.23 -8.02
C ALA A 234 -16.34 6.88 -6.99
N TYR A 235 -16.26 8.20 -6.86
CA TYR A 235 -17.15 9.01 -6.01
C TYR A 235 -17.39 10.40 -6.63
N ASN A 236 -18.44 11.07 -6.19
CA ASN A 236 -18.74 12.47 -6.48
C ASN A 236 -19.18 13.20 -5.19
N SER A 237 -19.52 14.48 -5.30
CA SER A 237 -19.96 15.30 -4.17
C SER A 237 -21.21 14.75 -3.49
N GLU A 238 -22.20 14.31 -4.26
CA GLU A 238 -23.48 13.82 -3.74
C GLU A 238 -23.29 12.53 -2.93
N VAL A 239 -22.52 11.57 -3.46
CA VAL A 239 -22.21 10.32 -2.74
C VAL A 239 -21.45 10.61 -1.46
N LEU A 240 -20.47 11.53 -1.51
CA LEU A 240 -19.68 11.88 -0.35
C LEU A 240 -20.52 12.58 0.74
N GLU A 241 -21.44 13.46 0.35
CA GLU A 241 -22.37 14.13 1.27
C GLU A 241 -23.30 13.12 1.95
N ILE A 242 -23.97 12.27 1.17
CA ILE A 242 -24.84 11.21 1.68
C ILE A 242 -24.08 10.29 2.63
N ALA A 243 -22.86 9.86 2.26
CA ALA A 243 -22.08 8.97 3.09
C ALA A 243 -21.70 9.62 4.44
N LYS A 244 -21.36 10.92 4.43
CA LYS A 244 -21.08 11.69 5.66
C LYS A 244 -22.33 11.82 6.54
N GLU A 245 -23.50 12.10 5.96
CA GLU A 245 -24.77 12.14 6.69
C GLU A 245 -25.09 10.81 7.38
N LEU A 246 -24.75 9.69 6.73
CA LEU A 246 -24.90 8.34 7.28
C LEU A 246 -23.81 7.97 8.32
N GLY A 247 -22.88 8.88 8.62
CA GLY A 247 -21.85 8.68 9.64
C GLY A 247 -20.58 7.95 9.16
N PHE A 248 -20.38 7.80 7.84
CA PHE A 248 -19.07 7.41 7.33
C PHE A 248 -18.09 8.59 7.46
N LYS A 249 -16.84 8.27 7.81
CA LYS A 249 -15.78 9.28 8.01
C LYS A 249 -14.58 9.04 7.11
N TYR A 250 -14.18 7.79 6.90
CA TYR A 250 -12.97 7.44 6.17
C TYR A 250 -13.33 6.83 4.81
N PHE A 251 -12.85 7.45 3.74
CA PHE A 251 -13.26 7.16 2.37
C PHE A 251 -12.10 6.62 1.56
N TYR A 252 -12.10 5.32 1.26
CA TYR A 252 -11.01 4.65 0.57
C TYR A 252 -11.21 4.70 -0.95
N THR A 253 -10.19 5.18 -1.66
CA THR A 253 -10.21 5.43 -3.11
C THR A 253 -9.11 4.65 -3.84
N THR A 254 -9.05 4.75 -5.17
CA THR A 254 -7.93 4.22 -5.96
C THR A 254 -6.91 5.31 -6.34
N ILE A 255 -7.03 6.51 -5.75
CA ILE A 255 -6.10 7.62 -5.97
C ILE A 255 -4.74 7.22 -5.38
N ASN A 256 -3.70 7.21 -6.21
CA ASN A 256 -2.35 6.90 -5.74
C ASN A 256 -1.81 8.05 -4.87
N GLY A 257 -1.06 7.68 -3.83
CA GLY A 257 -0.33 8.63 -3.00
C GLY A 257 -0.12 8.13 -1.59
N ILE A 258 0.54 8.94 -0.78
CA ILE A 258 0.77 8.70 0.63
C ILE A 258 -0.15 9.57 1.49
N ASN A 259 -0.58 9.06 2.63
CA ASN A 259 -1.55 9.71 3.51
C ASN A 259 -0.85 10.37 4.69
N ASN A 260 -1.24 11.60 5.06
CA ASN A 260 -0.82 12.30 6.26
C ASN A 260 -1.86 13.34 6.67
N VAL A 261 -1.69 13.92 7.86
CA VAL A 261 -2.62 14.89 8.46
C VAL A 261 -2.65 16.26 7.78
N GLU A 262 -1.63 16.61 6.98
CA GLU A 262 -1.48 17.92 6.35
C GLU A 262 -2.16 18.01 4.97
N ILE A 263 -2.62 16.89 4.42
CA ILE A 263 -3.33 16.86 3.13
C ILE A 263 -4.70 17.52 3.30
N LYS A 264 -5.11 18.33 2.31
CA LYS A 264 -6.39 19.07 2.29
C LYS A 264 -7.62 18.23 2.66
N GLU A 265 -7.64 16.96 2.25
CA GLU A 265 -8.72 16.02 2.49
C GLU A 265 -8.15 14.71 3.08
N PRO A 266 -7.76 14.72 4.36
CA PRO A 266 -6.98 13.61 4.95
C PRO A 266 -7.81 12.33 5.08
N TYR A 267 -9.15 12.47 5.09
CA TYR A 267 -10.09 11.35 5.17
C TYR A 267 -10.47 10.76 3.80
N ILE A 268 -10.04 11.38 2.69
CA ILE A 268 -10.05 10.75 1.37
C ILE A 268 -8.75 9.96 1.23
N VAL A 269 -8.83 8.68 1.61
CA VAL A 269 -7.69 7.79 1.72
C VAL A 269 -7.18 7.41 0.34
N ARG A 270 -5.90 7.73 0.11
CA ARG A 270 -5.14 7.36 -1.08
C ARG A 270 -4.57 5.97 -0.89
N ARG A 271 -4.62 5.14 -1.94
CA ARG A 271 -4.17 3.75 -1.89
C ARG A 271 -3.29 3.38 -3.07
N THR A 272 -2.37 2.46 -2.83
CA THR A 272 -1.38 1.96 -3.78
C THR A 272 -1.73 0.52 -4.17
N PRO A 273 -2.10 0.26 -5.44
CA PRO A 273 -2.51 -1.07 -5.86
C PRO A 273 -1.33 -2.04 -5.93
N VAL A 274 -1.32 -3.09 -5.12
CA VAL A 274 -0.25 -4.10 -5.07
C VAL A 274 -0.76 -5.53 -5.26
N GLY A 275 -2.08 -5.71 -5.33
CA GLY A 275 -2.74 -6.98 -5.60
C GLY A 275 -2.81 -7.32 -7.07
N SER A 276 -1.70 -7.61 -7.73
CA SER A 276 -1.71 -8.13 -9.11
C SER A 276 -0.84 -9.38 -9.24
N TYR A 277 -1.24 -10.31 -10.12
CA TYR A 277 -0.60 -11.62 -10.26
C TYR A 277 0.88 -11.53 -10.65
N ASN A 278 1.27 -10.42 -11.25
CA ASN A 278 2.63 -10.16 -11.70
C ASN A 278 3.41 -9.21 -10.77
N MET A 279 2.88 -8.88 -9.59
CA MET A 279 3.51 -7.99 -8.61
C MET A 279 4.69 -8.67 -7.92
N ARG A 280 5.79 -8.90 -8.61
CA ARG A 280 7.02 -9.45 -8.01
C ARG A 280 7.61 -8.47 -6.99
N ILE A 281 8.47 -8.95 -6.10
CA ILE A 281 9.15 -8.15 -5.05
C ILE A 281 9.81 -6.89 -5.61
N THR A 282 10.46 -6.98 -6.77
CA THR A 282 11.09 -5.82 -7.43
C THR A 282 10.07 -4.75 -7.82
N ARG A 283 8.89 -5.14 -8.32
CA ARG A 283 7.79 -4.21 -8.64
C ARG A 283 7.15 -3.64 -7.38
N LEU A 284 6.96 -4.47 -6.35
CA LEU A 284 6.47 -4.02 -5.05
C LEU A 284 7.40 -2.93 -4.47
N ASN A 285 8.71 -3.20 -4.41
CA ASN A 285 9.70 -2.23 -3.93
C ASN A 285 9.63 -0.91 -4.70
N LEU A 286 9.66 -0.96 -6.04
CA LEU A 286 9.58 0.24 -6.88
C LEU A 286 8.28 1.02 -6.64
N LYS A 287 7.16 0.31 -6.39
CA LYS A 287 5.87 0.95 -6.14
C LYS A 287 5.78 1.60 -4.76
N LEU A 288 6.33 0.95 -3.74
CA LEU A 288 6.48 1.51 -2.40
C LEU A 288 7.39 2.74 -2.41
N MET A 289 8.53 2.68 -3.09
CA MET A 289 9.43 3.83 -3.27
C MET A 289 8.73 5.01 -3.93
N ARG A 290 8.07 4.78 -5.07
CA ARG A 290 7.34 5.84 -5.79
C ARG A 290 6.22 6.45 -4.95
N THR A 291 5.59 5.67 -4.08
CA THR A 291 4.54 6.17 -3.19
C THR A 291 5.11 6.96 -2.02
N ALA A 292 6.17 6.47 -1.38
CA ALA A 292 6.83 7.14 -0.25
C ALA A 292 7.29 8.56 -0.59
N PHE A 293 7.79 8.72 -1.81
CA PHE A 293 8.30 9.99 -2.32
C PHE A 293 7.36 10.65 -3.33
N TYR A 294 6.07 10.34 -3.24
CA TYR A 294 5.04 10.95 -4.08
C TYR A 294 5.04 12.47 -3.83
N ASN A 295 5.26 13.26 -4.90
CA ASN A 295 5.47 14.71 -4.91
C ASN A 295 6.82 15.24 -4.39
N GLU A 296 7.77 14.38 -4.01
CA GLU A 296 9.13 14.84 -3.71
C GLU A 296 9.95 14.98 -4.99
N ASN A 297 10.78 16.02 -5.06
CA ASN A 297 11.67 16.21 -6.18
C ASN A 297 12.65 15.02 -6.23
N ILE A 298 12.72 14.32 -7.35
CA ILE A 298 13.56 13.12 -7.49
C ILE A 298 15.03 13.37 -7.13
N TRP A 299 15.50 14.61 -7.27
CA TRP A 299 16.83 15.05 -6.85
C TRP A 299 17.01 15.13 -5.32
N GLN A 300 15.97 15.45 -4.56
CA GLN A 300 15.99 15.43 -3.10
C GLN A 300 16.04 13.98 -2.57
N ILE A 301 15.31 13.06 -3.21
CA ILE A 301 15.35 11.63 -2.91
C ILE A 301 16.76 11.07 -3.16
N VAL A 302 17.33 11.36 -4.33
CA VAL A 302 18.69 10.92 -4.69
C VAL A 302 19.72 11.53 -3.73
N ARG A 303 19.56 12.79 -3.32
CA ARG A 303 20.47 13.46 -2.37
C ARG A 303 20.42 12.84 -0.99
N SER A 304 19.22 12.72 -0.39
CA SER A 304 19.04 12.10 0.94
C SER A 304 19.56 10.66 0.97
N TYR A 305 19.41 9.93 -0.15
CA TYR A 305 19.99 8.61 -0.31
C TYR A 305 21.52 8.63 -0.31
N ILE A 306 22.15 9.49 -1.11
CA ILE A 306 23.61 9.62 -1.15
C ILE A 306 24.15 9.98 0.24
N GLU A 307 23.45 10.84 0.98
CA GLU A 307 23.81 11.24 2.34
C GLU A 307 23.71 10.07 3.34
N SER A 308 22.58 9.34 3.35
CA SER A 308 22.37 8.15 4.19
C SER A 308 23.41 7.06 3.92
N LEU A 309 23.71 6.79 2.64
CA LEU A 309 24.73 5.82 2.25
C LEU A 309 26.13 6.30 2.64
N SER A 310 26.42 7.59 2.49
CA SER A 310 27.69 8.18 2.92
C SER A 310 27.87 8.04 4.43
N GLN A 311 26.81 8.21 5.22
CA GLN A 311 26.85 8.03 6.67
C GLN A 311 27.14 6.57 7.05
N LYS A 312 26.42 5.60 6.47
CA LYS A 312 26.66 4.17 6.72
C LYS A 312 28.07 3.72 6.32
N ILE A 313 28.59 4.23 5.21
CA ILE A 313 29.98 3.97 4.79
C ILE A 313 30.95 4.59 5.80
N SER A 314 30.73 5.84 6.23
CA SER A 314 31.54 6.49 7.27
C SER A 314 31.51 5.73 8.61
N ASP A 315 30.38 5.14 9.00
CA ASP A 315 30.27 4.36 10.25
C ASP A 315 31.03 3.02 10.18
N ILE A 316 31.10 2.42 8.98
CA ILE A 316 31.84 1.18 8.71
C ILE A 316 33.35 1.44 8.68
N PHE A 317 33.79 2.50 7.99
CA PHE A 317 35.21 2.78 7.79
C PHE A 317 35.82 3.71 8.86
N GLY A 318 35.01 4.53 9.55
CA GLY A 318 35.44 5.41 10.63
C GLY A 318 35.80 4.68 11.93
N LYS A 319 35.42 3.40 12.06
CA LYS A 319 35.86 2.52 13.16
C LYS A 319 37.26 1.92 12.95
N GLN A 320 37.90 2.10 11.77
CA GLN A 320 39.19 1.47 11.46
C GLN A 320 40.44 2.35 11.69
N GLU A 321 40.34 3.58 12.19
CA GLU A 321 41.53 4.41 12.46
C GLU A 321 41.77 4.66 13.96
N LYS A 322 42.37 3.66 14.62
CA LYS A 322 43.38 3.86 15.68
C LYS A 322 44.47 2.79 15.58
N VAL A 323 45.24 2.81 14.49
CA VAL A 323 46.56 2.19 14.47
C VAL A 323 47.53 3.22 13.92
N HIS A 324 48.26 3.89 14.82
CA HIS A 324 49.41 4.72 14.44
C HIS A 324 50.52 3.80 13.91
N PRO A 325 51.02 3.97 12.68
CA PRO A 325 52.29 3.37 12.29
C PRO A 325 53.43 4.27 12.82
N SER A 326 54.14 3.80 13.83
CA SER A 326 55.44 4.35 14.23
C SER A 326 56.49 4.00 13.18
N PHE A 327 57.03 5.00 12.48
CA PHE A 327 58.21 4.82 11.62
C PHE A 327 59.50 5.01 12.44
N PRO A 328 60.53 4.16 12.25
CA PRO A 328 61.82 4.34 12.92
C PRO A 328 62.63 5.50 12.29
N PRO A 329 63.45 6.23 13.08
CA PRO A 329 64.16 7.40 12.58
C PRO A 329 65.35 7.03 11.67
N LEU A 330 65.52 7.84 10.62
CA LEU A 330 66.63 7.76 9.66
C LEU A 330 67.97 8.06 10.34
N LYS A 331 68.93 7.12 10.24
CA LYS A 331 70.33 7.31 10.65
C LYS A 331 70.99 8.36 9.74
N LYS A 332 71.51 9.44 10.34
CA LYS A 332 72.42 10.39 9.70
C LYS A 332 73.78 9.73 9.49
N THR A 333 74.18 9.47 8.25
CA THR A 333 75.58 9.18 7.91
C THR A 333 76.36 10.49 7.81
N GLN A 334 77.35 10.63 8.69
CA GLN A 334 78.38 11.67 8.67
C GLN A 334 79.18 11.58 7.38
N ASN A 335 79.40 12.71 6.71
CA ASN A 335 80.42 12.85 5.68
C ASN A 335 81.46 13.85 6.17
N ASN A 336 82.65 13.35 6.54
CA ASN A 336 83.79 14.14 6.97
C ASN A 336 84.96 13.90 5.99
N LYS A 337 85.26 14.94 5.21
CA LYS A 337 86.57 15.40 4.71
C LYS A 337 87.58 14.44 4.04
N ARG A 338 87.94 14.87 2.81
CA ARG A 338 89.30 15.09 2.22
C ARG A 338 90.16 13.86 1.86
N LYS A 339 90.59 13.79 0.59
CA LYS A 339 91.96 14.11 0.14
C LYS A 339 92.15 13.91 -1.38
N ASN A 340 93.06 14.76 -1.89
CA ASN A 340 93.74 14.83 -3.19
C ASN A 340 92.94 15.22 -4.43
#